data_AF-A0A843CEN9-F1
#
_entry.id   AF-A0A843CEN9-F1
#
_cell.length_a   1.000
_cell.length_b   1.000
_cell.length_c   1.000
_cell.angle_alpha   90.00
_cell.angle_beta   90.00
_cell.angle_gamma   90.00
#
_symmetry.space_group_name_H-M   'P 1'
#
loop_
_entity.id
_entity.type
_entity.pdbx_description
1 polymer ?
#
loop_
_entity_poly.entity_id
_entity_poly.type
_entity_poly.pdbx_seq_one_letter_code
_entity_poly.pdbx_strand_id
1 'polypeptide(L)' 'MHKSFDLYFASSNKNKYFEAKEILSEFHLNVSFFEFAPVEIQSNSILEIAEKKSLDAYLSCKKPILVEDDGLF' A
#
# COMPACT_ATOMS: atom_id res chain seq x y z
N MET A 1 -14.18 -6.20 20.70
CA MET A 1 -14.33 -6.81 19.37
C MET A 1 -13.88 -5.77 18.35
N HIS A 2 -12.60 -5.78 17.96
CA HIS A 2 -12.11 -4.81 16.97
C HIS A 2 -12.74 -5.14 15.62
N LYS A 3 -13.34 -4.14 14.96
CA LYS A 3 -13.87 -4.28 13.59
C LYS A 3 -12.70 -4.74 12.71
N SER A 4 -12.85 -5.92 12.09
CA SER A 4 -11.97 -6.43 11.04
C SER A 4 -12.10 -5.49 9.85
N PHE A 5 -11.28 -4.44 9.78
CA PHE A 5 -11.10 -3.73 8.53
C PHE A 5 -10.13 -4.56 7.69
N ASP A 6 -10.60 -5.07 6.56
CA ASP A 6 -9.74 -5.72 5.59
C ASP A 6 -8.79 -4.65 5.03
N LEU A 7 -7.56 -4.62 5.53
CA LEU A 7 -6.50 -3.74 5.06
C LEU A 7 -5.99 -4.27 3.72
N TYR A 8 -5.78 -3.40 2.74
CA TYR A 8 -5.27 -3.80 1.43
C TYR A 8 -3.85 -3.29 1.22
N PHE A 9 -2.96 -4.16 0.76
CA PHE A 9 -1.66 -3.77 0.25
C PHE A 9 -1.79 -3.52 -1.25
N ALA A 10 -1.64 -2.26 -1.68
CA ALA A 10 -1.81 -1.84 -3.06
C ALA A 10 -0.46 -1.88 -3.78
N SER A 11 -0.31 -2.79 -4.74
CA SER A 11 0.91 -2.92 -5.55
C SER A 11 0.62 -3.67 -6.85
N SER A 12 1.49 -3.51 -7.84
CA SER A 12 1.53 -4.37 -9.03
C SER A 12 2.40 -5.60 -8.81
N ASN A 13 3.16 -5.66 -7.70
CA ASN A 13 4.09 -6.74 -7.38
C ASN A 13 3.55 -7.63 -6.25
N LYS A 14 3.16 -8.87 -6.59
CA LYS A 14 2.67 -9.85 -5.61
C LYS A 14 3.73 -10.29 -4.59
N ASN A 15 5.02 -10.27 -4.95
CA ASN A 15 6.09 -10.67 -4.03
C ASN A 15 6.23 -9.64 -2.89
N LYS A 16 6.17 -8.34 -3.21
CA LYS A 16 6.13 -7.27 -2.20
C LYS A 16 4.94 -7.43 -1.24
N TYR A 17 3.79 -7.83 -1.76
CA TYR A 17 2.63 -8.14 -0.91
C TYR A 17 2.89 -9.34 0.02
N PHE A 18 3.51 -10.41 -0.45
CA PHE A 18 3.80 -11.57 0.40
C PHE A 18 4.77 -11.21 1.52
N GLU A 19 5.84 -10.48 1.22
CA GLU A 19 6.80 -9.96 2.21
C GLU A 19 6.10 -9.06 3.23
N ALA A 20 5.31 -8.08 2.78
CA ALA A 20 4.56 -7.19 3.66
C ALA A 20 3.55 -7.96 4.51
N LYS A 21 2.84 -8.93 3.95
CA LYS A 21 1.87 -9.76 4.67
C LYS A 21 2.54 -10.59 5.76
N GLU A 22 3.69 -11.18 5.48
CA GLU A 22 4.46 -11.96 6.47
C GLU A 22 4.82 -11.08 7.67
N ILE A 23 5.46 -9.93 7.42
CA ILE A 23 5.87 -8.98 8.46
C ILE A 23 4.65 -8.45 9.25
N LEU A 24 3.60 -8.02 8.55
CA LEU A 24 2.41 -7.44 9.20
C LEU A 24 1.60 -8.46 10.00
N SER A 25 1.73 -9.75 9.67
CA SER A 25 1.07 -10.82 10.43
C SER A 25 1.63 -10.95 11.86
N GLU A 26 2.90 -10.60 12.08
CA GLU A 26 3.52 -10.55 13.42
C GLU A 26 2.84 -9.51 14.32
N PHE A 27 2.24 -8.48 13.71
CA PHE A 27 1.47 -7.43 14.40
C PHE A 27 -0.03 -7.72 14.46
N HIS A 28 -0.46 -8.94 14.09
CA HIS A 28 -1.87 -9.35 14.00
C HIS A 28 -2.69 -8.53 12.99
N LEU A 29 -2.02 -7.93 11.99
CA LEU A 29 -2.67 -7.22 10.89
C LEU A 29 -2.88 -8.18 9.72
N ASN A 30 -4.14 -8.44 9.39
CA ASN A 30 -4.49 -9.21 8.20
C ASN A 30 -4.59 -8.27 7.00
N VAL A 31 -3.79 -8.54 5.97
CA VAL A 31 -3.68 -7.70 4.78
C VAL A 31 -4.00 -8.52 3.54
N SER A 32 -4.84 -7.97 2.68
CA SER A 32 -5.22 -8.53 1.38
C SER A 32 -4.48 -7.84 0.24
N PHE A 33 -4.27 -8.53 -0.87
CA PHE A 33 -3.64 -7.92 -2.04
C PHE A 33 -4.67 -7.09 -2.84
N PHE A 34 -4.31 -5.85 -3.16
CA PHE A 34 -5.01 -5.04 -4.15
C PHE A 34 -4.07 -4.80 -5.33
N GLU A 35 -4.36 -5.44 -6.46
CA GLU A 35 -3.60 -5.24 -7.68
C GLU A 35 -3.87 -3.83 -8.22
N PHE A 36 -2.84 -2.99 -8.11
CA PHE A 36 -2.92 -1.56 -8.43
C PHE A 36 -1.68 -1.15 -9.20
N ALA A 37 -1.89 -0.56 -10.38
CA ALA A 37 -0.83 0.05 -11.17
C ALA A 37 -0.75 1.55 -10.82
N PRO A 38 0.23 1.98 -10.02
CA PRO A 38 0.35 3.37 -9.59
C PRO A 38 0.70 4.29 -10.76
N VAL A 39 0.14 5.50 -10.76
CA VAL A 39 0.63 6.61 -11.57
C VAL A 39 1.68 7.34 -10.74
N GLU A 40 2.95 7.19 -11.11
CA GLU A 40 4.06 7.83 -10.40
C GLU A 40 4.28 9.25 -10.92
N ILE A 41 4.12 10.22 -10.02
CA ILE A 41 4.41 11.62 -10.31
C ILE A 41 5.91 11.88 -10.19
N GLN A 42 6.42 12.83 -10.98
CA GLN A 42 7.77 13.34 -10.77
C GLN A 42 7.74 14.42 -9.68
N SER A 43 8.37 14.14 -8.55
CA SER A 43 8.61 15.11 -7.48
C SER A 43 9.99 14.88 -6.86
N ASN A 44 10.56 15.94 -6.28
CA ASN A 44 11.78 15.85 -5.47
C ASN A 44 11.48 15.42 -4.01
N SER A 45 10.21 15.23 -3.67
CA SER A 45 9.75 14.82 -2.34
C SER A 45 9.17 13.40 -2.39
N ILE A 46 9.84 12.45 -1.73
CA ILE A 46 9.32 11.08 -1.61
C ILE A 46 7.97 11.02 -0.89
N LEU A 47 7.73 11.96 0.04
CA LEU A 47 6.45 12.09 0.72
C LEU A 47 5.33 12.42 -0.27
N GLU A 48 5.57 13.33 -1.21
CA GLU A 48 4.56 13.73 -2.20
C GLU A 48 4.22 12.57 -3.14
N ILE A 49 5.24 11.79 -3.55
CA ILE A 49 5.06 10.59 -4.37
C ILE A 49 4.19 9.56 -3.62
N ALA A 50 4.54 9.26 -2.36
CA ALA A 50 3.82 8.30 -1.53
C ALA A 50 2.38 8.76 -1.21
N GLU A 51 2.15 10.04 -0.94
CA GLU A 51 0.82 10.62 -0.70
C GLU A 51 -0.07 10.49 -1.94
N LYS A 52 0.47 10.84 -3.12
CA LYS A 52 -0.27 10.73 -4.38
C LYS A 52 -0.64 9.28 -4.69
N LYS A 53 0.31 8.37 -4.55
CA LYS A 53 0.10 6.92 -4.72
C LYS A 53 -0.98 6.38 -3.77
N SER A 54 -0.93 6.78 -2.50
CA SER A 54 -1.92 6.41 -1.48
C SER A 54 -3.32 6.90 -1.84
N LEU A 55 -3.43 8.17 -2.26
CA LEU A 55 -4.70 8.77 -2.65
C LEU A 55 -5.30 8.05 -3.85
N ASP A 56 -4.51 7.80 -4.89
CA ASP A 56 -5.00 7.14 -6.10
C ASP A 56 -5.45 5.71 -5.81
N ALA A 57 -4.67 4.94 -5.04
CA ALA A 57 -5.06 3.58 -4.62
C ALA A 57 -6.35 3.58 -3.80
N TYR A 58 -6.48 4.51 -2.85
CA TYR A 58 -7.70 4.67 -2.05
C TYR A 58 -8.90 5.06 -2.92
N LEU A 59 -8.72 5.98 -3.86
CA LEU A 59 -9.80 6.40 -4.75
C LEU A 59 -10.28 5.26 -5.66
N SER A 60 -9.41 4.33 -6.05
CA SER A 60 -9.76 3.15 -6.84
C SER A 60 -10.51 2.07 -6.05
N CYS A 61 -10.12 1.76 -4.81
CA CYS A 61 -10.72 0.66 -4.05
C CYS A 61 -11.74 1.08 -2.98
N LYS A 62 -11.70 2.34 -2.52
CA LYS A 62 -12.52 2.91 -1.43
C LYS A 62 -12.46 2.13 -0.11
N LYS A 63 -11.31 1.51 0.18
CA LYS A 63 -11.04 0.75 1.40
C LYS A 63 -9.74 1.22 2.06
N PRO A 64 -9.49 0.93 3.34
CA PRO A 64 -8.19 1.17 3.96
C PRO A 64 -7.07 0.47 3.18
N ILE A 65 -6.01 1.22 2.84
CA ILE A 65 -4.90 0.75 2.01
C ILE A 65 -3.55 1.06 2.66
N LEU A 66 -2.55 0.27 2.27
CA LEU A 66 -1.13 0.53 2.43
C LEU A 66 -0.50 0.60 1.03
N VAL A 67 0.43 1.53 0.86
CA VAL A 67 1.34 1.59 -0.30
C VAL A 67 2.76 1.62 0.22
N GLU A 68 3.71 1.29 -0.64
CA GLU A 68 5.14 1.39 -0.37
C GLU A 68 5.80 2.21 -1.50
N ASP A 69 6.78 3.01 -1.12
CA ASP A 69 7.62 3.81 -2.02
C ASP A 69 9.03 3.89 -1.44
N ASP A 70 10.04 3.88 -2.31
CA ASP A 70 11.44 3.77 -1.96
C ASP A 70 12.31 4.70 -2.83
N GLY A 71 13.44 5.17 -2.29
CA GLY A 71 14.34 6.08 -3.00
C GLY A 71 15.76 6.04 -2.44
N LEU A 72 16.74 6.29 -3.31
CA LEU A 72 18.16 6.38 -2.97
C LEU A 72 18.59 7.86 -3.00
N PHE A 73 19.18 8.33 -1.89
CA PHE A 73 19.55 9.73 -1.67
C PHE A 73 21.01 9.87 -1.26
#